data_AF-A0A4R5XJ91-F1
#
_entry.id   AF-A0A4R5XJ91-F1
#
_cell.length_a   1.000
_cell.length_b   1.000
_cell.length_c   1.000
_cell.angle_alpha   90.00
_cell.angle_beta   90.00
_cell.angle_gamma   90.00
#
_symmetry.space_group_name_H-M   'P 1'
#
loop_
_entity.id
_entity.type
_entity.pdbx_description
1 polymer ?
#
loop_
_entity_poly.entity_id
_entity_poly.type
_entity_poly.pdbx_seq_one_letter_code
_entity_poly.pdbx_strand_id
1 'polypeptide(L)'
;MNQDPFKNDQFIKSKLDEYHVEIPDIPIRTKTKRWDRFISYLGSPAKNPIEPAVSTTNRLLLVKTVPLVGAAVLTLLQVLVLI
;
A
#
# COMPACT_ATOMS: atom_id res chain seq x y z
N MET A 1 3.14 -9.84 15.40
CA MET A 1 3.76 -8.77 16.21
C MET A 1 3.01 -8.74 17.52
N ASN A 2 3.62 -9.20 18.62
CA ASN A 2 2.93 -9.42 19.90
C ASN A 2 3.73 -8.79 21.06
N GLN A 3 4.34 -7.64 20.80
CA GLN A 3 5.07 -6.86 21.80
C GLN A 3 4.21 -5.64 22.11
N ASP A 4 3.70 -5.58 23.35
CA ASP A 4 3.04 -4.39 23.87
C ASP A 4 4.10 -3.28 24.01
N PRO A 5 4.02 -2.20 23.20
CA PRO A 5 5.01 -1.13 23.21
C PRO A 5 5.03 -0.36 24.54
N PHE A 6 4.01 -0.52 25.38
CA PHE A 6 3.88 0.18 26.66
C PHE A 6 4.26 -0.67 27.88
N LYS A 7 4.77 -1.89 27.67
CA LYS A 7 5.12 -2.82 28.76
C LYS A 7 6.12 -2.23 29.76
N ASN A 8 7.03 -1.36 29.30
CA ASN A 8 8.06 -0.76 30.14
C ASN A 8 7.68 0.64 30.69
N ASP A 9 6.64 1.27 30.17
CA ASP A 9 6.33 2.69 30.44
C ASP A 9 4.92 2.86 31.03
N GLN A 10 4.76 2.44 32.30
CA GLN A 10 3.49 2.55 33.04
C GLN A 10 3.01 4.00 33.20
N PHE A 11 3.92 4.96 33.28
CA PHE A 11 3.58 6.39 33.39
C PHE A 11 2.94 6.93 32.12
N ILE A 12 3.42 6.50 30.95
CA ILE A 12 2.85 6.89 29.67
C ILE A 12 1.46 6.28 29.53
N LYS A 13 1.30 5.00 29.88
CA LYS A 13 0.00 4.33 29.87
C LYS A 13 -1.04 5.05 30.74
N SER A 14 -0.69 5.46 31.96
CA SER A 14 -1.63 6.17 32.85
C SER A 14 -2.02 7.54 32.33
N LYS A 15 -1.13 8.24 31.63
CA LYS A 15 -1.44 9.53 30.98
C LYS A 15 -2.29 9.40 29.72
N LEU A 16 -2.13 8.32 28.97
CA LEU A 16 -3.02 8.04 27.82
C LEU A 16 -4.42 7.64 28.28
N ASP A 17 -4.53 6.85 29.36
CA ASP A 17 -5.83 6.42 29.90
C ASP A 17 -6.59 7.54 30.65
N GLU A 18 -5.90 8.64 31.01
CA GLU A 18 -6.51 9.82 31.65
C GLU A 18 -7.49 10.55 30.72
N TYR A 19 -7.25 10.52 29.40
CA TYR A 19 -8.13 11.12 28.40
C TYR A 19 -8.98 10.04 27.73
N HIS A 20 -10.17 9.82 28.27
CA HIS A 20 -11.16 8.97 27.61
C HIS A 20 -11.68 9.65 26.35
N VAL A 21 -11.12 9.28 25.21
CA VAL A 21 -11.65 9.68 23.90
C VAL A 21 -12.67 8.63 23.49
N GLU A 22 -13.90 9.07 23.21
CA GLU A 22 -14.90 8.21 22.57
C GLU A 22 -14.37 7.86 21.18
N ILE A 23 -13.77 6.68 21.05
CA ILE A 23 -13.36 6.13 19.76
C ILE A 23 -14.66 5.66 19.09
N PRO A 24 -15.08 6.27 17.98
CA PRO A 24 -16.25 5.78 17.27
C PRO A 24 -16.00 4.33 16.85
N ASP A 25 -17.04 3.50 16.91
CA ASP A 25 -17.03 2.16 16.35
C ASP A 25 -16.85 2.26 14.83
N ILE A 26 -15.60 2.36 14.38
CA ILE A 26 -15.26 2.25 12.97
C ILE A 26 -15.47 0.78 12.65
N PRO A 27 -16.43 0.42 11.78
CA PRO A 27 -16.53 -0.95 11.33
C PRO A 27 -15.25 -1.25 10.54
N ILE A 28 -14.25 -1.81 11.23
CA ILE A 28 -13.05 -2.35 10.60
C ILE A 28 -13.62 -3.44 9.72
N ARG A 29 -13.74 -3.15 8.41
CA ARG A 29 -14.22 -4.10 7.41
C ARG A 29 -13.17 -5.21 7.29
N THR A 30 -13.16 -6.10 8.27
CA THR A 30 -12.30 -7.28 8.39
C THR A 30 -12.61 -8.34 7.32
N LYS A 31 -13.63 -8.07 6.47
CA LYS A 31 -13.93 -8.79 5.23
C LYS A 31 -13.60 -8.00 3.96
N THR A 32 -12.58 -7.14 3.98
CA THR A 32 -12.12 -6.50 2.73
C THR A 32 -11.44 -7.55 1.87
N LYS A 33 -11.98 -7.76 0.66
CA LYS A 33 -11.35 -8.62 -0.35
C LYS A 33 -9.93 -8.11 -0.58
N ARG A 34 -9.00 -8.99 -0.99
CA ARG A 34 -7.61 -8.61 -1.33
C ARG A 34 -7.54 -7.36 -2.22
N TRP A 35 -8.56 -7.17 -3.07
CA TRP A 35 -8.74 -6.00 -3.91
C TRP A 35 -9.08 -4.71 -3.16
N ASP A 36 -10.01 -4.73 -2.21
CA ASP A 36 -10.36 -3.54 -1.42
C ASP A 36 -9.17 -3.05 -0.59
N ARG A 37 -8.37 -3.99 -0.09
CA ARG A 37 -7.11 -3.67 0.62
C ARG A 37 -6.07 -3.03 -0.31
N PHE A 38 -6.01 -3.49 -1.56
CA PHE A 38 -5.14 -2.90 -2.58
C PHE A 38 -5.60 -1.48 -2.95
N ILE A 39 -6.90 -1.27 -3.20
CA ILE A 39 -7.45 0.06 -3.49
C ILE A 39 -7.28 1.01 -2.29
N SER A 40 -7.55 0.55 -1.07
CA SER A 40 -7.34 1.35 0.13
C SER A 40 -5.87 1.68 0.36
N TYR A 41 -4.94 0.80 -0.02
CA TYR A 41 -3.51 1.09 0.02
C TYR A 41 -3.12 2.17 -1.00
N LEU A 42 -3.61 2.06 -2.24
CA LEU A 42 -3.38 3.05 -3.30
C LEU A 42 -4.01 4.42 -3.01
N GLY A 43 -5.18 4.45 -2.36
CA GLY A 43 -5.89 5.67 -2.00
C GLY A 43 -5.53 6.23 -0.62
N SER A 44 -4.72 5.52 0.18
CA SER A 44 -4.26 6.06 1.45
C SER A 44 -3.29 7.21 1.18
N PRO A 45 -3.31 8.29 1.99
CA PRO A 45 -2.35 9.40 1.89
C PRO A 45 -0.93 9.00 2.34
N ALA A 46 -0.60 7.69 2.30
CA ALA A 46 0.71 7.18 2.59
C ALA A 46 1.70 7.56 1.49
N LYS A 47 2.99 7.63 1.88
CA LYS A 47 4.12 7.88 0.99
C LYS A 47 3.99 7.04 -0.29
N ASN A 48 4.04 7.69 -1.44
CA ASN A 48 3.81 7.04 -2.72
C ASN A 48 4.84 5.90 -2.91
N PRO A 49 4.45 4.63 -3.02
CA PRO A 49 5.42 3.54 -3.17
C PRO A 49 6.20 3.63 -4.50
N ILE A 50 5.70 4.41 -5.46
CA ILE A 50 6.29 4.65 -6.78
C ILE A 50 7.21 5.88 -6.77
N GLU A 51 7.16 6.74 -5.74
CA GLU A 51 8.05 7.92 -5.59
C GLU A 51 9.55 7.60 -5.81
N PRO A 52 10.13 6.53 -5.22
CA PRO A 52 11.54 6.17 -5.47
C PRO A 52 11.80 5.63 -6.88
N ALA A 53 10.76 5.25 -7.63
CA ALA A 53 10.88 4.84 -9.03
C ALA A 53 10.88 6.06 -9.97
N VAL A 54 10.30 7.20 -9.59
CA VAL A 54 10.20 8.39 -10.45
C VAL A 54 11.28 9.45 -10.16
N SER A 55 11.92 9.41 -8.99
CA SER A 55 12.83 10.49 -8.51
C SER A 55 14.19 10.58 -9.20
N THR A 56 14.47 9.83 -10.28
CA THR A 56 15.77 9.87 -10.99
C THR A 56 15.56 9.81 -12.50
N THR A 57 16.23 10.70 -13.24
CA THR A 57 16.09 10.91 -14.70
C THR A 57 16.25 9.64 -15.53
N ASN A 58 17.10 8.69 -15.08
CA ASN A 58 17.33 7.42 -15.76
C ASN A 58 16.17 6.41 -15.58
N ARG A 59 15.32 6.59 -14.56
CA ARG A 59 14.19 5.70 -14.25
C ARG A 59 12.88 6.10 -14.95
N LEU A 60 12.78 7.35 -15.42
CA LEU A 60 11.71 7.80 -16.34
C LEU A 60 11.71 7.01 -17.65
N LEU A 61 12.90 6.61 -18.13
CA LEU A 61 13.02 5.70 -19.27
C LEU A 61 12.43 4.33 -18.95
N LEU A 62 12.73 3.75 -17.78
CA LEU A 62 12.14 2.48 -17.33
C LEU A 62 10.61 2.53 -17.24
N VAL A 63 10.05 3.62 -16.69
CA VAL A 63 8.59 3.80 -16.60
C VAL A 63 7.94 3.85 -17.99
N LYS A 64 8.65 4.35 -19.02
CA LYS A 64 8.17 4.38 -20.41
C LYS A 64 8.43 3.10 -21.18
N THR A 65 9.54 2.41 -20.93
CA THR A 65 9.93 1.20 -21.69
C THR A 65 9.21 -0.05 -21.18
N VAL A 66 8.90 -0.14 -19.89
CA VAL A 66 8.18 -1.29 -19.32
C VAL A 66 6.80 -1.51 -19.98
N PRO A 67 5.93 -0.48 -20.15
CA PRO A 67 4.67 -0.63 -20.88
C PRO A 67 4.86 -1.02 -22.34
N LEU A 68 5.88 -0.47 -23.01
CA LEU A 68 6.16 -0.76 -24.42
C LEU A 68 6.60 -2.22 -24.63
N VAL A 69 7.51 -2.70 -23.79
CA VAL A 69 7.95 -4.11 -23.80
C VAL A 69 6.79 -5.02 -23.40
N GLY A 70 6.00 -4.64 -22.41
CA GLY A 70 4.80 -5.39 -22.00
C GLY A 70 3.79 -5.53 -23.14
N ALA A 71 3.54 -4.45 -23.89
CA ALA A 71 2.67 -4.47 -25.06
C ALA A 71 3.22 -5.39 -26.16
N ALA A 72 4.52 -5.33 -26.46
CA ALA A 72 5.14 -6.21 -27.45
C ALA A 72 5.09 -7.69 -27.06
N VAL A 73 5.25 -8.01 -25.78
CA VAL A 73 5.12 -9.39 -25.28
C VAL A 73 3.66 -9.86 -25.36
N LEU A 74 2.71 -9.00 -25.01
CA LEU A 74 1.28 -9.31 -25.10
C LEU A 74 0.85 -9.55 -26.55
N THR A 75 1.31 -8.75 -27.51
CA THR A 75 0.98 -8.98 -28.93
C THR A 75 1.57 -10.28 -29.44
N LEU A 76 2.81 -10.63 -29.06
CA LEU A 76 3.41 -11.92 -29.41
C LEU A 76 2.64 -13.10 -28.81
N LEU A 77 2.22 -13.01 -27.55
CA LEU A 77 1.36 -14.03 -26.92
C LEU A 77 0.00 -14.12 -27.61
N GLN A 78 -0.58 -12.98 -27.99
CA GLN A 78 -1.85 -12.93 -28.70
C GLN A 78 -1.75 -13.63 -30.05
N VAL A 79 -0.69 -13.36 -30.82
CA VAL A 79 -0.39 -14.05 -32.08
C VAL A 79 -0.23 -15.55 -31.84
N LEU A 80 0.46 -15.97 -30.78
CA LEU A 80 0.72 -17.39 -30.51
C LEU A 80 -0.53 -18.18 -30.04
N VAL A 81 -1.51 -17.50 -29.45
CA VAL A 81 -2.73 -18.13 -28.89
C VAL A 81 -3.94 -18.02 -29.82
N LEU A 82 -4.02 -16.98 -30.66
CA LEU A 82 -5.17 -16.72 -31.56
C LEU A 82 -4.94 -17.10 -33.03
N ILE A 83 -3.71 -17.48 -33.41
CA ILE A 83 -3.41 -18.20 -34.67
C ILE A 83 -3.35 -19.69 -34.36
#